data_AF-A0A920PLA4-F1
#
_entry.id   AF-A0A920PLA4-F1
#
_cell.length_a   1.000
_cell.length_b   1.000
_cell.length_c   1.000
_cell.angle_alpha   90.00
_cell.angle_beta   90.00
_cell.angle_gamma   90.00
#
_symmetry.space_group_name_H-M   'P 1'
#
loop_
_entity.id
_entity.type
_entity.pdbx_description
1 polymer ?
#
loop_
_entity_poly.entity_id
_entity_poly.type
_entity_poly.pdbx_seq_one_letter_code
_entity_poly.pdbx_strand_id
1 'polypeptide(L)'
;MNYPFKLGEYSRPITTCNPEVQIWFDRGLAWVYGFNHEEGAKCLRRAVDIDPTCAMAHWGMALASGPFYNLPWEWLSANQTETMLLTCYEAVQQAVKHSVTLLRSKKHSSWHCLSVIHPIRSLVRKNLKWDDAYAERCEPSIKNFRKTLTSLPYLPRQ
;
A
#
# COMPACT_ATOMS: atom_id res chain seq x y z
N MET A 1 -19.09 -11.00 12.04
CA MET A 1 -17.72 -11.23 12.55
C MET A 1 -17.45 -10.32 13.73
N ASN A 2 -17.03 -10.86 14.87
CA ASN A 2 -16.73 -10.08 16.05
C ASN A 2 -15.23 -9.73 16.03
N TYR A 3 -14.88 -8.52 15.54
CA TYR A 3 -13.52 -8.01 15.63
C TYR A 3 -13.36 -7.33 17.00
N PRO A 4 -12.37 -7.74 17.83
CA PRO A 4 -12.38 -7.37 19.26
C PRO A 4 -11.97 -5.91 19.52
N PHE A 5 -11.45 -5.20 18.51
CA PHE A 5 -10.96 -3.83 18.65
C PHE A 5 -11.93 -2.81 18.04
N LYS A 6 -12.12 -1.69 18.76
CA LYS A 6 -12.89 -0.54 18.30
C LYS A 6 -11.94 0.50 17.70
N LEU A 7 -11.93 0.65 16.37
CA LEU A 7 -10.98 1.51 15.65
C LEU A 7 -11.59 2.84 15.17
N GLY A 8 -12.82 3.15 15.58
CA GLY A 8 -13.55 4.34 15.12
C GLY A 8 -14.17 4.16 13.73
N GLU A 9 -14.50 5.29 13.09
CA GLU A 9 -15.27 5.35 11.84
C GLU A 9 -14.42 5.70 10.60
N TYR A 10 -13.08 5.61 10.72
CA TYR A 10 -12.20 5.89 9.60
C TYR A 10 -12.51 4.95 8.43
N SER A 11 -12.70 5.52 7.24
CA SER A 11 -12.88 4.76 6.01
C SER A 11 -12.20 5.44 4.83
N ARG A 12 -11.58 4.63 3.98
CA ARG A 12 -11.08 5.05 2.68
C ARG A 12 -11.74 4.19 1.60
N PRO A 13 -12.69 4.74 0.84
CA PRO A 13 -13.38 3.99 -0.20
C PRO A 13 -12.40 3.36 -1.20
N ILE A 14 -12.54 2.06 -1.41
CA ILE A 14 -11.79 1.30 -2.41
C ILE A 14 -12.73 0.69 -3.45
N THR A 15 -12.16 0.30 -4.59
CA THR A 15 -12.93 -0.41 -5.61
C THR A 15 -13.14 -1.86 -5.17
N THR A 16 -14.31 -2.13 -4.60
CA THR A 16 -14.80 -3.47 -4.26
C THR A 16 -16.33 -3.47 -4.27
N CYS A 17 -16.94 -4.60 -4.59
CA CYS A 17 -18.38 -4.80 -4.46
C CYS A 17 -18.77 -5.48 -3.15
N ASN A 18 -17.78 -5.89 -2.34
CA ASN A 18 -18.01 -6.60 -1.09
C ASN A 18 -17.78 -5.65 0.10
N PRO A 19 -18.85 -5.28 0.84
CA PRO A 19 -18.72 -4.41 2.02
C PRO A 19 -17.79 -4.97 3.10
N GLU A 20 -17.64 -6.30 3.20
CA GLU A 20 -16.73 -6.91 4.16
C GLU A 20 -15.26 -6.62 3.83
N VAL A 21 -14.90 -6.57 2.55
CA VAL A 21 -13.56 -6.20 2.08
C VAL A 21 -13.24 -4.76 2.44
N GLN A 22 -14.19 -3.84 2.25
CA GLN A 22 -14.05 -2.44 2.65
C GLN A 22 -13.78 -2.33 4.16
N ILE A 23 -14.55 -3.05 5.00
CA ILE A 23 -14.37 -3.05 6.45
C ILE A 23 -12.98 -3.56 6.85
N TRP A 24 -12.52 -4.68 6.30
CA TRP A 24 -11.22 -5.24 6.64
C TRP A 24 -10.06 -4.37 6.12
N PHE A 25 -10.23 -3.74 4.96
CA PHE A 25 -9.28 -2.79 4.43
C PHE A 25 -9.15 -1.55 5.33
N ASP A 26 -10.27 -0.98 5.76
CA ASP A 26 -10.30 0.19 6.64
C ASP A 26 -9.66 -0.11 8.00
N ARG A 27 -9.94 -1.28 8.58
CA ARG A 27 -9.28 -1.75 9.81
C ARG A 27 -7.77 -1.89 9.62
N GLY A 28 -7.35 -2.46 8.50
CA GLY A 28 -5.95 -2.59 8.14
C GLY A 28 -5.22 -1.25 8.09
N LEU A 29 -5.81 -0.27 7.40
CA LEU A 29 -5.27 1.08 7.33
C LEU A 29 -5.24 1.78 8.69
N ALA A 30 -6.30 1.64 9.50
CA ALA A 30 -6.33 2.23 10.82
C ALA A 30 -5.18 1.72 11.70
N TRP A 31 -4.85 0.43 11.64
CA TRP A 31 -3.71 -0.13 12.37
C TRP A 31 -2.36 0.31 11.83
N VAL A 32 -2.19 0.34 10.50
CA VAL A 32 -0.96 0.85 9.89
C VAL A 32 -0.72 2.30 10.29
N TYR A 33 -1.76 3.15 10.27
CA TYR A 33 -1.66 4.55 10.71
C TYR A 33 -1.47 4.69 12.23
N GLY A 34 -1.96 3.72 13.01
CA GLY A 34 -1.65 3.55 14.42
C GLY A 34 -0.30 2.90 14.71
N PHE A 35 0.56 2.73 13.71
CA PHE A 35 1.89 2.10 13.81
C PHE A 35 1.91 0.63 14.26
N ASN A 36 0.77 -0.07 14.18
CA ASN A 36 0.69 -1.53 14.38
C ASN A 36 0.66 -2.25 13.03
N HIS A 37 1.83 -2.41 12.42
CA HIS A 37 1.99 -3.05 11.12
C HIS A 37 1.57 -4.53 11.11
N GLU A 38 1.79 -5.25 12.22
CA GLU A 38 1.46 -6.66 12.32
C GLU A 38 -0.06 -6.90 12.25
N GLU A 39 -0.83 -6.17 13.06
CA GLU A 39 -2.30 -6.28 13.06
C GLU A 39 -2.90 -5.69 11.78
N GLY A 40 -2.28 -4.65 11.23
CA GLY A 40 -2.60 -4.12 9.90
C GLY A 40 -2.49 -5.19 8.82
N ALA A 41 -1.36 -5.92 8.78
CA ALA A 41 -1.15 -7.01 7.83
C ALA A 41 -2.16 -8.16 8.01
N LYS A 42 -2.56 -8.50 9.25
CA LYS A 42 -3.60 -9.51 9.50
C LYS A 42 -4.95 -9.08 8.94
N CYS A 43 -5.35 -7.83 9.15
CA CYS A 43 -6.59 -7.29 8.62
C CYS A 43 -6.60 -7.23 7.08
N LEU A 44 -5.49 -6.80 6.49
CA LEU A 44 -5.35 -6.69 5.03
C LEU A 44 -5.28 -8.07 4.37
N ARG A 45 -4.67 -9.06 5.02
CA ARG A 45 -4.70 -10.45 4.57
C ARG A 45 -6.13 -10.96 4.56
N ARG A 46 -6.90 -10.65 5.59
CA ARG A 46 -8.32 -11.02 5.64
C ARG A 46 -9.12 -10.38 4.50
N ALA A 47 -8.84 -9.13 4.13
CA ALA A 47 -9.44 -8.50 2.96
C ALA A 47 -9.09 -9.23 1.65
N VAL A 48 -7.82 -9.66 1.49
CA VAL A 48 -7.37 -10.47 0.35
C VAL A 48 -8.04 -11.85 0.34
N ASP A 49 -8.20 -12.51 1.49
CA ASP A 49 -8.85 -13.82 1.57
C ASP A 49 -10.33 -13.76 1.15
N ILE A 50 -11.00 -12.64 1.42
CA ILE A 50 -12.41 -12.42 1.05
C ILE A 50 -12.54 -12.08 -0.45
N ASP A 51 -11.67 -11.22 -0.97
CA ASP A 51 -11.61 -10.88 -2.39
C ASP A 51 -10.16 -10.88 -2.90
N PRO A 52 -9.67 -12.03 -3.41
CA PRO A 52 -8.32 -12.14 -3.95
C PRO A 52 -8.08 -11.27 -5.18
N THR A 53 -9.13 -10.70 -5.79
CA THR A 53 -9.03 -9.82 -6.95
C THR A 53 -9.02 -8.34 -6.57
N CYS A 54 -9.16 -8.01 -5.29
CA CYS A 54 -9.12 -6.63 -4.82
C CYS A 54 -7.68 -6.08 -4.88
N ALA A 55 -7.40 -5.28 -5.91
CA ALA A 55 -6.09 -4.65 -6.09
C ALA A 55 -5.65 -3.83 -4.86
N MET A 56 -6.61 -3.20 -4.18
CA MET A 56 -6.33 -2.38 -2.99
C MET A 56 -6.01 -3.19 -1.74
N ALA A 57 -6.62 -4.36 -1.56
CA ALA A 57 -6.27 -5.24 -0.46
C ALA A 57 -4.81 -5.72 -0.59
N HIS A 58 -4.40 -6.09 -1.80
CA HIS A 58 -3.01 -6.46 -2.12
C HIS A 58 -2.03 -5.29 -1.92
N TRP A 59 -2.41 -4.08 -2.32
CA TRP A 59 -1.59 -2.90 -2.02
C TRP A 59 -1.41 -2.67 -0.52
N GLY A 60 -2.49 -2.78 0.24
CA GLY A 60 -2.43 -2.65 1.70
C GLY A 60 -1.53 -3.71 2.32
N MET A 61 -1.57 -4.95 1.83
CA MET A 61 -0.65 -6.01 2.26
C MET A 61 0.81 -5.62 2.08
N ALA A 62 1.17 -5.05 0.93
CA ALA A 62 2.54 -4.55 0.70
C ALA A 62 2.90 -3.39 1.64
N LEU A 63 1.97 -2.44 1.84
CA LEU A 63 2.15 -1.31 2.74
C LEU A 63 2.42 -1.75 4.20
N ALA A 64 1.66 -2.73 4.69
CA ALA A 64 1.78 -3.20 6.06
C ALA A 64 2.99 -4.11 6.30
N SER A 65 3.48 -4.81 5.26
CA SER A 65 4.54 -5.83 5.39
C SER A 65 5.95 -5.30 5.11
N GLY A 66 6.08 -4.05 4.64
CA GLY A 66 7.36 -3.40 4.39
C GLY A 66 7.96 -2.77 5.64
N PRO A 67 9.23 -2.33 5.58
CA PRO A 67 9.82 -1.55 6.65
C PRO A 67 9.17 -0.18 6.77
N PHE A 68 9.29 0.39 7.96
CA PHE A 68 8.67 1.64 8.35
C PHE A 68 9.64 2.43 9.21
N TYR A 69 9.27 3.65 9.59
CA TYR A 69 10.17 4.60 10.25
C TYR A 69 10.88 4.04 11.50
N ASN A 70 10.19 3.18 12.27
CA ASN A 70 10.73 2.55 13.49
C ASN A 70 11.31 1.13 13.26
N LEU A 71 11.32 0.64 12.02
CA LEU A 71 11.93 -0.62 11.62
C LEU A 71 12.58 -0.43 10.23
N PRO A 72 13.67 0.34 10.16
CA PRO A 72 14.37 0.59 8.92
C PRO A 72 15.09 -0.68 8.44
N TRP A 73 15.48 -0.68 7.16
CA TRP A 73 16.11 -1.84 6.52
C TRP A 73 17.36 -2.32 7.25
N GLU A 74 18.14 -1.41 7.81
CA GLU A 74 19.41 -1.66 8.50
C GLU A 74 19.23 -2.47 9.80
N TRP A 75 18.02 -2.49 10.36
CA TRP A 75 17.73 -3.23 11.59
C TRP A 75 17.24 -4.65 11.32
N LEU A 76 16.98 -4.99 10.06
CA LEU A 76 16.50 -6.32 9.67
C LEU A 76 17.68 -7.25 9.45
N SER A 77 17.56 -8.49 9.95
CA SER A 77 18.44 -9.57 9.52
C SER A 77 18.25 -9.87 8.03
N ALA A 78 19.21 -10.55 7.42
CA ALA A 78 19.12 -10.95 6.01
C ALA A 78 17.84 -11.78 5.72
N ASN A 79 17.49 -12.70 6.62
CA ASN A 79 16.30 -13.54 6.47
C ASN A 79 14.99 -12.73 6.60
N GLN A 80 14.93 -11.80 7.55
CA GLN A 80 13.77 -10.90 7.68
C GLN A 80 13.62 -10.01 6.46
N THR A 81 14.74 -9.45 5.98
CA THR A 81 14.78 -8.62 4.77
C THR A 81 14.27 -9.39 3.56
N GLU A 82 14.75 -10.61 3.33
CA GLU A 82 14.31 -11.46 2.22
C GLU A 82 12.81 -11.78 2.32
N THR A 83 12.34 -12.20 3.49
CA THR A 83 10.93 -12.54 3.72
C THR A 83 10.01 -11.34 3.47
N MET A 84 10.36 -10.17 4.01
CA MET A 84 9.60 -8.94 3.84
C MET A 84 9.59 -8.49 2.38
N LEU A 85 10.75 -8.54 1.71
CA LEU A 85 10.86 -8.18 0.30
C LEU A 85 10.01 -9.09 -0.59
N LEU A 86 10.07 -10.41 -0.39
CA LEU A 86 9.26 -11.36 -1.16
C LEU A 86 7.76 -11.10 -0.94
N THR A 87 7.34 -10.91 0.31
CA THR A 87 5.94 -10.63 0.65
C THR A 87 5.44 -9.34 -0.02
N CYS A 88 6.20 -8.25 0.12
CA CYS A 88 5.85 -6.96 -0.47
C CYS A 88 5.84 -7.03 -2.00
N TYR A 89 6.81 -7.75 -2.56
CA TYR A 89 6.93 -7.93 -3.99
C TYR A 89 5.70 -8.63 -4.57
N GLU A 90 5.37 -9.81 -4.05
CA GLU A 90 4.23 -10.61 -4.51
C GLU A 90 2.92 -9.82 -4.38
N ALA A 91 2.71 -9.17 -3.24
CA ALA A 91 1.54 -8.34 -3.00
C ALA A 91 1.43 -7.20 -4.03
N VAL A 92 2.52 -6.51 -4.36
CA VAL A 92 2.49 -5.51 -5.44
C VAL A 92 2.21 -6.11 -6.80
N GLN A 93 2.77 -7.27 -7.13
CA GLN A 93 2.46 -7.90 -8.42
C GLN A 93 0.98 -8.25 -8.55
N GLN A 94 0.35 -8.75 -7.48
CA GLN A 94 -1.09 -8.99 -7.48
C GLN A 94 -1.87 -7.68 -7.59
N ALA A 95 -1.48 -6.63 -6.86
CA ALA A 95 -2.13 -5.33 -6.95
C ALA A 95 -2.07 -4.76 -8.38
N VAL A 96 -0.93 -4.86 -9.06
CA VAL A 96 -0.76 -4.43 -10.46
C VAL A 96 -1.61 -5.29 -11.41
N LYS A 97 -1.54 -6.61 -11.30
CA LYS A 97 -2.34 -7.55 -12.11
C LYS A 97 -3.84 -7.24 -12.05
N HIS A 98 -4.34 -6.99 -10.84
CA HIS A 98 -5.76 -6.72 -10.62
C HIS A 98 -6.17 -5.28 -10.94
N SER A 99 -5.28 -4.30 -10.78
CA SER A 99 -5.55 -2.91 -11.17
C SER A 99 -5.64 -2.74 -12.69
N VAL A 100 -4.81 -3.42 -13.48
CA VAL A 100 -4.89 -3.40 -14.96
C VAL A 100 -6.20 -4.03 -15.46
N THR A 101 -6.70 -5.05 -14.76
CA THR A 101 -8.01 -5.67 -15.05
C THR A 101 -9.16 -4.68 -14.80
N LEU A 102 -9.08 -3.88 -13.73
CA LEU A 102 -10.03 -2.82 -13.41
C LEU A 102 -9.94 -1.62 -14.36
N LEU A 103 -8.75 -1.27 -14.85
CA LEU A 103 -8.53 -0.17 -15.79
C LEU A 103 -9.12 -0.44 -17.19
N ARG A 104 -9.23 -1.72 -17.59
CA ARG A 104 -9.95 -2.10 -18.82
C ARG A 104 -11.46 -1.91 -18.70
N SER A 105 -12.03 -1.90 -17.49
CA SER A 105 -13.46 -1.73 -17.26
C SER A 105 -13.88 -0.32 -16.82
N LYS A 106 -12.98 0.49 -16.23
CA LYS A 106 -13.22 1.90 -15.89
C LYS A 106 -11.98 2.79 -16.09
N LYS A 107 -12.13 3.88 -16.85
CA LYS A 107 -11.11 4.94 -17.03
C LYS A 107 -10.88 5.70 -15.71
N HIS A 108 -9.87 5.36 -14.90
CA HIS A 108 -9.35 6.30 -13.88
C HIS A 108 -7.83 6.18 -13.67
N SER A 109 -7.16 7.33 -13.61
CA SER A 109 -5.72 7.53 -13.90
C SER A 109 -4.77 7.51 -12.69
N SER A 110 -5.16 7.04 -11.50
CA SER A 110 -4.39 7.32 -10.26
C SER A 110 -3.52 6.18 -9.71
N TRP A 111 -3.27 5.09 -10.44
CA TRP A 111 -2.58 3.89 -9.92
C TRP A 111 -1.06 3.85 -10.14
N HIS A 112 -0.46 4.88 -10.74
CA HIS A 112 0.93 4.84 -11.21
C HIS A 112 2.00 4.69 -10.09
N CYS A 113 1.67 4.96 -8.82
CA CYS A 113 2.60 4.74 -7.71
C CYS A 113 2.62 3.29 -7.19
N LEU A 114 1.63 2.46 -7.52
CA LEU A 114 1.57 1.09 -6.97
C LEU A 114 2.55 0.12 -7.65
N SER A 115 2.91 0.37 -8.91
CA SER A 115 3.84 -0.47 -9.68
C SER A 115 5.32 -0.26 -9.31
N VAL A 116 5.61 0.59 -8.32
CA VAL A 116 6.95 1.14 -8.05
C VAL A 116 7.88 0.16 -7.34
N ILE A 117 7.38 -0.98 -6.87
CA ILE A 117 8.19 -1.98 -6.14
C ILE A 117 8.85 -2.99 -7.10
N HIS A 118 9.49 -2.51 -8.18
CA HIS A 118 10.24 -3.41 -9.05
C HIS A 118 11.45 -2.79 -9.77
N PRO A 119 12.65 -3.41 -9.63
CA PRO A 119 12.90 -4.88 -9.65
C PRO A 119 13.63 -5.45 -8.40
N ILE A 120 12.92 -6.21 -7.54
CA ILE A 120 13.41 -6.67 -6.22
C ILE A 120 14.38 -7.86 -6.22
N ARG A 121 14.36 -8.75 -7.23
CA ARG A 121 15.09 -10.03 -7.11
C ARG A 121 16.62 -9.92 -7.15
N SER A 122 17.18 -8.86 -7.76
CA SER A 122 18.64 -8.69 -7.91
C SER A 122 19.28 -7.73 -6.90
N LEU A 123 18.46 -7.00 -6.12
CA LEU A 123 18.89 -5.86 -5.31
C LEU A 123 19.24 -6.22 -3.85
N VAL A 124 18.85 -7.41 -3.39
CA VAL A 124 19.16 -7.95 -2.04
C VAL A 124 20.67 -7.92 -1.73
N ARG A 125 21.53 -7.91 -2.75
CA ARG A 125 23.00 -8.00 -2.61
C ARG A 125 23.76 -6.68 -2.50
N LYS A 126 23.13 -5.53 -2.72
CA LYS A 126 23.88 -4.31 -3.11
C LYS A 126 23.79 -3.10 -2.17
N ASN A 127 23.48 -3.28 -0.88
CA ASN A 127 23.46 -2.17 0.10
C ASN A 127 22.73 -0.91 -0.45
N LEU A 128 21.48 -1.07 -0.88
CA LEU A 128 20.78 0.00 -1.57
C LEU A 128 20.13 1.00 -0.64
N LYS A 129 20.10 2.26 -1.08
CA LYS A 129 19.18 3.29 -0.62
C LYS A 129 17.83 3.08 -1.31
N TRP A 130 17.08 2.07 -0.86
CA TRP A 130 15.78 1.70 -1.45
C TRP A 130 14.77 2.85 -1.36
N ASP A 131 14.86 3.64 -0.30
CA ASP A 131 13.99 4.77 -0.04
C ASP A 131 14.19 5.90 -1.06
N ASP A 132 15.44 6.13 -1.51
CA ASP A 132 15.75 7.12 -2.55
C ASP A 132 15.12 6.71 -3.89
N ALA A 133 15.28 5.45 -4.30
CA ALA A 133 14.72 4.94 -5.55
C ALA A 133 13.17 4.96 -5.55
N TYR A 134 12.56 4.67 -4.39
CA TYR A 134 11.13 4.82 -4.18
C TYR A 134 10.69 6.30 -4.28
N ALA A 135 11.40 7.20 -3.59
CA ALA A 135 11.10 8.63 -3.56
C ALA A 135 11.21 9.27 -4.95
N GLU A 136 12.28 8.99 -5.69
CA GLU A 136 12.49 9.46 -7.07
C GLU A 136 11.32 9.05 -7.98
N ARG A 137 10.86 7.80 -7.86
CA ARG A 137 9.78 7.29 -8.72
C ARG A 137 8.40 7.82 -8.34
N CYS A 138 8.19 8.19 -7.08
CA CYS A 138 6.95 8.84 -6.62
C CYS A 138 6.92 10.34 -6.93
N GLU A 139 8.07 10.97 -7.19
CA GLU A 139 8.22 12.40 -7.40
C GLU A 139 7.25 12.98 -8.46
N PRO A 140 7.03 12.36 -9.64
CA PRO A 140 6.12 12.91 -10.64
C PRO A 140 4.66 12.96 -10.16
N SER A 141 4.22 11.92 -9.44
CA SER A 141 2.86 11.85 -8.87
C SER A 141 2.66 12.87 -7.76
N ILE A 142 3.67 13.06 -6.90
CA ILE A 142 3.65 14.07 -5.83
C ILE A 142 3.59 15.48 -6.44
N LYS A 143 4.40 15.76 -7.46
CA LYS A 143 4.36 17.03 -8.21
C LYS A 143 2.98 17.28 -8.83
N ASN A 144 2.34 16.25 -9.38
CA ASN A 144 1.01 16.35 -9.96
C ASN A 144 -0.06 16.62 -8.90
N PHE A 145 -0.03 15.89 -7.78
CA PHE A 145 -0.94 16.12 -6.64
C PHE A 145 -0.79 17.53 -6.06
N ARG A 146 0.45 18.02 -5.91
CA ARG A 146 0.74 19.39 -5.45
C ARG A 146 0.13 20.44 -6.38
N LYS A 147 0.25 20.26 -7.70
CA LYS A 147 -0.38 21.16 -8.68
C LYS A 147 -1.91 21.16 -8.54
N THR A 148 -2.52 19.99 -8.38
CA THR A 148 -3.96 19.86 -8.12
C THR A 148 -4.38 20.58 -6.84
N LEU A 149 -3.65 20.40 -5.74
CA LEU A 149 -3.92 21.09 -4.48
C LEU A 149 -3.84 22.61 -4.62
N THR A 150 -2.81 23.13 -5.30
CA THR A 150 -2.66 24.58 -5.54
C THR A 150 -3.71 25.16 -6.50
N SER A 151 -4.44 24.31 -7.22
CA SER A 151 -5.54 24.71 -8.11
C SER A 151 -6.92 24.66 -7.45
N LEU A 152 -7.02 24.15 -6.22
CA LEU A 152 -8.28 24.13 -5.46
C LEU A 152 -8.58 25.53 -4.90
N PRO A 153 -9.81 26.06 -5.05
CA PRO A 153 -10.16 27.43 -4.69
C PRO A 153 -10.18 27.73 -3.17
N TYR A 154 -9.79 26.77 -2.31
CA TYR A 154 -9.93 26.86 -0.85
C TYR A 154 -8.62 26.86 -0.06
N LEU A 155 -7.45 26.97 -0.69
CA LEU A 155 -6.20 27.22 0.03
C LEU A 155 -5.84 28.72 -0.06
N PRO A 156 -5.56 29.41 1.06
CA PRO A 156 -5.16 30.80 1.02
C PRO A 156 -3.86 30.92 0.21
N ARG A 157 -3.92 31.72 -0.86
CA ARG A 157 -2.72 32.13 -1.60
C ARG A 157 -1.87 32.97 -0.65
N GLN A 158 -0.68 32.46 -0.29
CA GLN A 158 0.38 33.29 0.30
C GLN A 158 0.99 34.17 -0.79
#